data_AF-E2A4G8-F1
#
_entry.id   AF-E2A4G8-F1
#
_cell.length_a   1.000
_cell.length_b   1.000
_cell.length_c   1.000
_cell.angle_alpha   90.00
_cell.angle_beta   90.00
_cell.angle_gamma   90.00
#
_symmetry.space_group_name_H-M   'P 1'
#
loop_
_entity.id
_entity.type
_entity.pdbx_description
1 polymer ?
#
loop_
_entity_poly.entity_id
_entity_poly.type
_entity_poly.pdbx_seq_one_letter_code
_entity_poly.pdbx_strand_id
1 'polypeptide(L)'
;VKCSNCEPRYINSCPLINNAYEINRRIVFAMRIIGVGYEGIRKFCGIMDLPKIFNKKVYYDIVDSVHTASQAVANLLFSAAAAEEKNLTESAENADKPTRGLTVSGDGTWRKRGYSSLQG
;
A
#
# COMPACT_ATOMS: atom_id res chain seq x y z
N VAL A 1 24.27 23.05 -8.62
CA VAL A 1 24.91 23.83 -9.70
C VAL A 1 26.16 24.48 -9.14
N LYS A 2 27.33 24.26 -9.75
CA LYS A 2 28.59 24.87 -9.30
C LYS A 2 28.90 26.04 -10.23
N CYS A 3 28.82 27.26 -9.70
CA CYS A 3 29.32 28.46 -10.34
C CYS A 3 30.56 28.90 -9.57
N SER A 4 31.63 29.24 -10.27
CA SER A 4 32.92 29.63 -9.69
C SER A 4 32.81 30.86 -8.77
N ASN A 5 31.79 31.69 -8.99
CA ASN A 5 31.59 32.97 -8.32
C ASN A 5 30.36 33.00 -7.40
N CYS A 6 29.73 31.84 -7.16
CA CYS A 6 28.57 31.73 -6.28
C CYS A 6 28.75 30.59 -5.29
N GLU A 7 28.11 30.72 -4.13
CA GLU A 7 28.03 29.61 -3.19
C GLU A 7 27.34 28.39 -3.84
N PRO A 8 27.83 27.17 -3.57
CA PRO A 8 27.24 25.95 -4.13
C PRO A 8 25.77 25.83 -3.73
N ARG A 9 24.87 25.88 -4.72
CA ARG A 9 23.45 25.61 -4.52
C ARG A 9 23.11 24.19 -4.90
N TYR A 10 22.56 23.45 -3.94
CA TYR A 10 21.99 22.13 -4.13
C TYR A 10 20.51 22.27 -4.49
N ILE A 11 20.13 21.69 -5.61
CA ILE A 11 18.72 21.61 -6.02
C ILE A 11 18.31 20.17 -5.75
N ASN A 12 17.80 19.92 -4.55
CA ASN A 12 17.32 18.60 -4.17
C ASN A 12 15.92 18.40 -4.74
N SER A 13 15.73 17.43 -5.63
CA SER A 13 14.41 17.08 -6.16
C SER A 13 13.50 16.44 -5.11
N CYS A 14 14.08 15.93 -4.02
CA CYS A 14 13.35 15.34 -2.89
C CYS A 14 14.13 15.51 -1.59
N PRO A 15 13.46 15.54 -0.43
CA PRO A 15 14.11 15.62 0.86
C PRO A 15 14.89 14.33 1.18
N LEU A 16 16.02 14.49 1.86
CA LEU A 16 16.73 13.41 2.52
C LEU A 16 16.08 13.18 3.89
N ILE A 17 15.49 12.01 4.10
CA ILE A 17 14.86 11.62 5.37
C ILE A 17 15.80 10.65 6.06
N ASN A 18 16.36 11.07 7.19
CA ASN A 18 17.41 10.35 7.92
C ASN A 18 18.61 10.06 7.01
N ASN A 19 18.69 8.83 6.49
CA ASN A 19 19.79 8.31 5.68
C ASN A 19 19.38 7.96 4.24
N ALA A 20 18.13 8.22 3.83
CA ALA A 20 17.63 7.86 2.51
C ALA A 20 16.77 8.96 1.89
N TYR A 21 16.87 9.14 0.58
CA TYR A 21 16.02 10.06 -0.15
C TYR A 21 14.58 9.55 -0.21
N GLU A 22 13.62 10.45 -0.01
CA GLU A 22 12.19 10.10 -0.01
C GLU A 22 11.75 9.43 -1.32
N ILE A 23 12.36 9.80 -2.46
CA ILE A 23 12.06 9.22 -3.77
C ILE A 23 12.19 7.70 -3.81
N ASN A 24 13.09 7.13 -2.98
CA ASN A 24 13.27 5.69 -2.89
C ASN A 24 12.00 4.99 -2.40
N ARG A 25 11.28 5.60 -1.45
CA ARG A 25 9.99 5.06 -0.95
C ARG A 25 8.90 5.25 -2.00
N ARG A 26 8.84 6.42 -2.63
CA ARG A 26 7.83 6.74 -3.66
C ARG A 26 7.90 5.78 -4.86
N ILE A 27 9.09 5.53 -5.40
CA ILE A 27 9.22 4.63 -6.55
C ILE A 27 8.85 3.19 -6.21
N VAL A 28 9.25 2.69 -5.03
CA VAL A 28 8.88 1.33 -4.59
C VAL A 28 7.37 1.22 -4.42
N PHE A 29 6.73 2.20 -3.79
CA PHE A 29 5.28 2.22 -3.59
C PHE A 29 4.53 2.24 -4.92
N ALA A 30 4.87 3.18 -5.81
CA ALA A 30 4.23 3.31 -7.12
C ALA A 30 4.39 2.03 -7.96
N MET A 31 5.60 1.47 -8.00
CA MET A 31 5.88 0.25 -8.76
C MET A 31 5.15 -0.96 -8.16
N ARG A 32 4.97 -1.02 -6.83
CA ARG A 32 4.21 -2.09 -6.18
C ARG A 32 2.72 -2.03 -6.52
N ILE A 33 2.13 -0.83 -6.63
CA ILE A 33 0.72 -0.64 -7.03
C ILE A 33 0.47 -1.22 -8.42
N ILE A 34 1.39 -1.03 -9.36
CA ILE A 34 1.26 -1.55 -10.73
C ILE A 34 1.75 -3.00 -10.87
N GLY A 35 2.03 -3.70 -9.77
CA GLY A 35 2.45 -5.10 -9.78
C GLY A 35 3.92 -5.33 -10.17
N VAL A 36 4.75 -4.30 -10.15
CA VAL A 36 6.17 -4.39 -10.54
C VAL A 36 7.06 -4.54 -9.31
N GLY A 37 7.92 -5.57 -9.35
CA GLY A 37 8.92 -5.86 -8.31
C GLY A 37 10.28 -5.21 -8.55
N TYR A 38 11.24 -5.47 -7.66
CA TYR A 38 12.62 -4.96 -7.73
C TYR A 38 13.26 -5.06 -9.13
N GLU A 39 13.12 -6.23 -9.77
CA GLU A 39 13.72 -6.47 -11.09
C GLU A 39 13.11 -5.60 -12.19
N GLY A 40 11.82 -5.31 -12.10
CA GLY A 40 11.16 -4.40 -13.04
C GLY A 40 11.57 -2.95 -12.79
N ILE A 41 11.76 -2.52 -11.53
CA ILE A 41 12.34 -1.20 -11.22
C ILE A 41 13.73 -1.08 -11.81
N ARG A 42 14.58 -2.11 -11.63
CA ARG A 42 15.94 -2.13 -12.17
C ARG A 42 15.96 -1.99 -13.70
N LYS A 43 15.07 -2.72 -14.40
CA LYS A 43 14.91 -2.60 -15.86
C LYS A 43 14.39 -1.23 -16.28
N PHE A 44 13.37 -0.72 -15.59
CA PHE A 44 12.80 0.61 -15.84
C PHE A 44 13.88 1.70 -15.75
N CYS A 45 14.67 1.71 -14.67
CA CYS A 45 15.76 2.67 -14.53
C CYS A 45 16.79 2.53 -15.66
N GLY A 46 17.15 1.30 -16.04
CA GLY A 46 18.06 1.07 -17.16
C GLY A 46 17.53 1.59 -18.50
N ILE A 47 16.23 1.45 -18.77
CA ILE A 47 15.59 1.96 -19.99
C ILE A 47 15.50 3.49 -19.98
N MET A 48 15.26 4.08 -18.80
CA MET A 48 15.12 5.53 -18.61
C MET A 48 16.47 6.26 -18.46
N ASP A 49 17.60 5.56 -18.63
CA ASP A 49 18.96 6.07 -18.37
C ASP A 49 19.12 6.70 -16.98
N LEU A 50 18.50 6.08 -15.97
CA LEU A 50 18.58 6.51 -14.58
C LEU A 50 19.65 5.70 -13.84
N PRO A 51 20.40 6.33 -12.92
CA PRO A 51 21.36 5.61 -12.09
C PRO A 51 20.63 4.55 -11.25
N LYS A 52 21.37 3.49 -10.89
CA LYS A 52 20.87 2.47 -9.96
C LYS A 52 20.47 3.12 -8.64
N ILE A 53 19.17 3.10 -8.32
CA ILE A 53 18.64 3.85 -7.19
C ILE A 53 19.07 3.24 -5.84
N PHE A 54 18.88 1.93 -5.64
CA PHE A 54 19.24 1.26 -4.37
C PHE A 54 19.50 -0.24 -4.52
N ASN A 55 20.07 -0.83 -3.45
CA ASN A 55 20.31 -2.27 -3.37
C ASN A 55 19.01 -3.04 -3.05
N LYS A 56 19.04 -4.36 -3.26
CA LYS A 56 17.87 -5.23 -3.08
C LYS A 56 17.40 -5.31 -1.62
N LYS A 57 18.30 -5.15 -0.65
CA LYS A 57 17.93 -5.12 0.78
C LYS A 57 17.05 -3.92 1.09
N VAL A 58 17.47 -2.72 0.68
CA VAL A 58 16.72 -1.47 0.87
C VAL A 58 15.34 -1.55 0.23
N TYR A 59 15.22 -2.20 -0.94
CA TYR A 59 13.91 -2.46 -1.54
C TYR A 59 12.97 -3.22 -0.59
N TYR A 60 13.42 -4.33 -0.01
CA TYR A 60 12.58 -5.13 0.89
C TYR A 60 12.31 -4.44 2.21
N ASP A 61 13.28 -3.69 2.75
CA ASP A 61 13.06 -2.87 3.95
C ASP A 61 11.93 -1.84 3.71
N ILE A 62 11.88 -1.24 2.52
CA ILE A 62 10.80 -0.31 2.12
C ILE A 62 9.47 -1.05 1.93
N VAL A 63 9.49 -2.21 1.26
CA VAL A 63 8.27 -3.02 1.05
C VAL A 63 7.66 -3.43 2.39
N ASP A 64 8.48 -3.81 3.37
CA ASP A 64 8.02 -4.18 4.71
C ASP A 64 7.42 -2.99 5.46
N SER A 65 8.05 -1.81 5.36
CA SER A 65 7.49 -0.57 5.88
C SER A 65 6.13 -0.23 5.25
N VAL A 66 6.00 -0.39 3.93
CA VAL A 66 4.72 -0.19 3.22
C VAL A 66 3.69 -1.21 3.68
N HIS A 67 4.07 -2.48 3.78
CA HIS A 67 3.17 -3.56 4.23
C HIS A 67 2.63 -3.29 5.63
N THR A 68 3.50 -2.94 6.58
CA THR A 68 3.13 -2.60 7.95
C THR A 68 2.13 -1.44 7.99
N ALA A 69 2.40 -0.36 7.24
CA ALA A 69 1.51 0.79 7.17
C ALA A 69 0.15 0.43 6.53
N SER A 70 0.17 -0.30 5.41
CA SER A 70 -1.06 -0.74 4.73
C SER A 70 -1.89 -1.67 5.61
N GLN A 71 -1.26 -2.58 6.36
CA GLN A 71 -1.93 -3.47 7.29
C GLN A 71 -2.60 -2.70 8.43
N ALA A 72 -1.90 -1.71 9.01
CA ALA A 72 -2.47 -0.88 10.06
C ALA A 72 -3.72 -0.12 9.58
N VAL A 73 -3.65 0.50 8.39
CA VAL A 73 -4.80 1.19 7.78
C VAL A 73 -5.93 0.22 7.48
N ALA A 74 -5.63 -0.95 6.91
CA ALA A 74 -6.64 -1.96 6.62
C ALA A 74 -7.38 -2.42 7.89
N ASN A 75 -6.64 -2.71 8.97
CA ASN A 75 -7.23 -3.10 10.24
C ASN A 75 -8.15 -2.01 10.81
N LEU A 76 -7.71 -0.75 10.77
CA LEU A 76 -8.52 0.38 11.21
C LEU A 76 -9.81 0.48 10.41
N LEU A 77 -9.72 0.46 9.07
CA LEU A 77 -10.89 0.54 8.18
C LEU A 77 -11.84 -0.64 8.37
N PHE A 78 -11.34 -1.86 8.47
CA PHE A 78 -12.18 -3.05 8.67
C PHE A 78 -12.86 -3.01 10.03
N SER A 79 -12.19 -2.56 11.09
CA SER A 79 -12.80 -2.41 12.41
C SER A 79 -13.91 -1.35 12.41
N ALA A 80 -13.70 -0.22 11.73
CA ALA A 80 -14.69 0.84 11.60
C ALA A 80 -15.91 0.36 10.80
N ALA A 81 -15.69 -0.29 9.65
CA ALA A 81 -16.75 -0.86 8.83
C ALA A 81 -17.55 -1.92 9.60
N ALA A 82 -16.89 -2.79 10.36
CA ALA A 82 -17.57 -3.79 11.20
C ALA A 82 -18.43 -3.15 12.29
N ALA A 83 -17.97 -2.06 12.92
CA ALA A 83 -18.73 -1.32 13.92
C ALA A 83 -19.94 -0.59 13.29
N GLU A 84 -19.76 -0.01 12.11
CA GLU A 84 -20.83 0.65 11.35
C GLU A 84 -21.94 -0.34 10.97
N GLU A 85 -21.60 -1.47 10.36
CA GLU A 85 -22.55 -2.53 10.01
C GLU A 85 -23.30 -3.05 11.23
N LYS A 86 -22.62 -3.16 12.38
CA LYS A 86 -23.25 -3.56 13.63
C LYS A 86 -24.32 -2.58 14.09
N ASN A 87 -23.98 -1.29 14.12
CA ASN A 87 -24.91 -0.24 14.55
C ASN A 87 -26.13 -0.15 13.62
N LEU A 88 -25.92 -0.27 12.30
CA LEU A 88 -27.00 -0.24 11.32
C LEU A 88 -27.96 -1.42 11.52
N THR A 89 -27.42 -2.62 11.73
CA THR A 89 -28.23 -3.84 11.94
C THR A 89 -29.03 -3.77 13.24
N GLU A 90 -28.41 -3.32 14.33
CA GLU A 90 -29.11 -3.11 15.63
C GLU A 90 -30.20 -2.05 15.54
N SER A 91 -30.04 -1.02 14.70
CA SER A 91 -31.06 0.01 14.50
C SER A 91 -32.24 -0.44 13.62
N ALA A 92 -32.02 -1.40 12.72
CA ALA A 92 -33.02 -1.93 11.80
C ALA A 92 -33.86 -3.06 12.43
N GLU A 93 -33.27 -3.86 13.30
CA GLU A 93 -33.99 -4.85 14.11
C GLU A 93 -34.58 -4.15 15.35
N ASN A 94 -35.87 -3.80 15.32
CA ASN A 94 -36.58 -3.22 16.48
C ASN A 94 -36.15 -3.89 17.81
N ALA A 95 -35.81 -3.07 18.81
CA ALA A 95 -35.14 -3.40 20.09
C ALA A 95 -35.74 -4.52 20.98
N ASP A 96 -36.80 -5.18 20.53
CA ASP A 96 -37.59 -6.16 21.29
C ASP A 96 -37.20 -7.63 20.99
N LYS A 97 -36.24 -7.87 20.09
CA LYS A 97 -35.69 -9.20 19.83
C LYS A 97 -34.22 -9.27 20.27
N PRO A 98 -33.81 -10.33 20.98
CA PRO A 98 -32.41 -10.49 21.38
C PRO A 98 -31.55 -10.48 20.12
N THR A 99 -30.53 -9.60 20.12
CA THR A 99 -29.63 -9.35 19.00
C THR A 99 -29.17 -10.68 18.40
N ARG A 100 -29.69 -11.02 17.21
CA ARG A 100 -29.15 -12.13 16.43
C ARG A 100 -27.76 -11.67 16.01
N GLY A 101 -26.72 -12.29 16.58
CA GLY A 101 -25.35 -11.94 16.26
C GLY A 101 -25.12 -11.84 14.74
N LEU A 102 -24.37 -10.83 14.31
CA LEU A 102 -24.04 -10.62 12.91
C LEU A 102 -23.28 -11.83 12.37
N THR A 103 -23.94 -12.60 11.51
CA THR A 103 -23.32 -13.75 10.84
C THR A 103 -22.86 -13.30 9.46
N VAL A 104 -21.56 -13.04 9.33
CA VAL A 104 -20.95 -12.76 8.03
C VAL A 104 -20.37 -14.07 7.50
N SER A 105 -20.90 -14.54 6.36
CA SER A 105 -20.32 -15.68 5.63
C SER A 105 -19.54 -15.16 4.43
N GLY A 106 -18.22 -15.32 4.49
CA GLY A 106 -17.33 -15.06 3.36
C GLY A 106 -16.93 -16.39 2.73
N ASP A 107 -17.51 -16.73 1.59
CA ASP A 107 -17.18 -17.94 0.83
C ASP A 107 -15.80 -17.87 0.14
N GLY A 108 -15.15 -16.69 0.16
CA GLY A 108 -13.80 -16.48 -0.36
C GLY A 108 -13.70 -16.66 -1.88
N THR A 109 -14.82 -16.89 -2.55
CA THR A 109 -14.90 -17.24 -3.97
C THR A 109 -14.39 -16.11 -4.84
N TRP A 110 -14.49 -14.87 -4.37
CA TRP A 110 -14.00 -13.67 -5.06
C TRP A 110 -12.47 -13.59 -5.21
N ARG A 111 -11.68 -14.34 -4.41
CA ARG A 111 -10.20 -14.32 -4.51
C ARG A 111 -9.65 -15.22 -5.62
N LYS A 112 -10.46 -16.12 -6.22
CA LYS A 112 -10.00 -17.00 -7.30
C LYS A 112 -10.45 -16.47 -8.66
N ARG A 113 -9.52 -15.86 -9.41
CA ARG A 113 -9.74 -15.49 -10.82
C ARG A 113 -10.06 -16.78 -11.60
N GLY A 114 -11.29 -16.93 -12.08
CA GLY A 114 -11.73 -18.08 -12.90
C GLY A 114 -12.62 -19.12 -12.21
N TYR A 115 -13.19 -18.85 -11.03
CA TYR A 115 -14.20 -19.73 -10.45
C TYR A 115 -15.61 -19.26 -10.83
N SER A 116 -16.28 -20.01 -11.70
CA SER A 116 -17.73 -19.93 -11.90
C SER A 116 -18.40 -20.78 -10.82
N SER A 117 -19.36 -20.24 -10.07
CA SER A 117 -20.15 -21.06 -9.15
C SER A 117 -20.92 -22.12 -9.93
N LEU A 118 -20.97 -23.35 -9.40
CA LEU A 118 -21.68 -24.48 -9.99
C LEU A 118 -23.18 -24.50 -9.64
N GLN A 119 -23.64 -23.45 -8.95
CA GLN A 119 -25.05 -23.14 -8.78
C GLN A 119 -25.28 -21.79 -9.46
N GLY A 120 -25.99 -21.84 -10.59
CA GLY A 120 -26.62 -20.68 -11.20
C GLY A 120 -27.83 -20.22 -10.41
#